data_AF-A0AAE1ZKE3-F1
#
_entry.id   AF-A0AAE1ZKE3-F1
#
_cell.length_a   1.000
_cell.length_b   1.000
_cell.length_c   1.000
_cell.angle_alpha   90.00
_cell.angle_beta   90.00
_cell.angle_gamma   90.00
#
_symmetry.space_group_name_H-M   'P 1'
#
loop_
_entity.id
_entity.type
_entity.pdbx_description
1 polymer ?
#
loop_
_entity_poly.entity_id
_entity_poly.type
_entity_poly.pdbx_seq_one_letter_code
_entity_poly.pdbx_strand_id
1 'polypeptide(L)'
;MSNSSCRDDVLKFFEKENRPFSLVDICGALKNHGKTAISKALDDLSEEGLIKEKAYGKQKVYVYDQTKLPLFDENELRKMEAQGANLSVELAEEQKKLKSVVEELKKVTSSLTKEEAEKELIQVNEKLNKVKAEVTALKSKGPGITEADLRSVSEGRRKMINEWKKRKRIAMNIIDAVAESYPSSKKQLMSDIGIETDEDCGVSIPN
;
A
#
# COMPACT_ATOMS: atom_id res chain seq x y z
N MET A 1 5.32 -51.48 30.94
CA MET A 1 6.35 -50.41 30.86
C MET A 1 5.76 -49.02 30.61
N SER A 2 4.47 -48.86 30.29
CA SER A 2 3.83 -47.55 30.01
C SER A 2 3.43 -46.74 31.25
N ASN A 3 3.14 -47.38 32.40
CA ASN A 3 2.67 -46.65 33.60
C ASN A 3 3.75 -45.78 34.29
N SER A 4 5.03 -46.15 34.23
CA SER A 4 6.11 -45.37 34.86
C SER A 4 6.29 -44.01 34.17
N SER A 5 6.25 -43.99 32.83
CA SER A 5 6.40 -42.75 32.05
C SER A 5 5.30 -41.73 32.35
N CYS A 6 4.04 -42.18 32.43
CA CYS A 6 2.91 -41.30 32.74
C CYS A 6 3.06 -40.64 34.11
N ARG A 7 3.49 -41.42 35.11
CA ARG A 7 3.67 -40.94 36.47
C ARG A 7 4.81 -39.92 36.58
N ASP A 8 5.95 -40.21 35.96
CA ASP A 8 7.10 -39.30 35.95
C ASP A 8 6.78 -37.97 35.25
N ASP A 9 6.02 -38.03 34.16
CA ASP A 9 5.58 -36.84 33.42
C ASP A 9 4.60 -35.99 34.25
N VAL A 10 3.67 -36.63 34.97
CA VAL A 10 2.75 -35.93 35.89
C VAL A 10 3.51 -35.26 37.03
N LEU A 11 4.49 -35.94 37.64
CA LEU A 11 5.29 -35.37 38.72
C LEU A 11 6.10 -34.15 38.24
N LYS A 12 6.80 -34.28 37.11
CA LYS A 12 7.57 -33.17 36.52
C LYS A 12 6.69 -31.98 36.15
N PHE A 13 5.47 -32.23 35.69
CA PHE A 13 4.50 -31.18 35.41
C PHE A 13 4.15 -30.40 36.68
N PHE A 14 3.84 -31.11 37.78
CA PHE A 14 3.52 -30.47 39.06
C PHE A 14 4.70 -29.71 39.68
N GLU A 15 5.91 -30.27 39.62
CA GLU A 15 7.12 -29.62 40.12
C GLU A 15 7.43 -28.33 39.36
N LYS A 16 7.26 -28.34 38.03
CA LYS A 16 7.54 -27.18 37.17
C LYS A 16 6.50 -26.07 37.31
N GLU A 17 5.21 -26.41 37.20
CA GLU A 17 4.14 -25.41 37.21
C GLU A 17 3.83 -24.93 38.63
N ASN A 18 4.10 -25.76 39.64
CA ASN A 18 3.97 -25.50 41.07
C ASN A 18 2.66 -24.79 41.49
N ARG A 19 1.57 -25.07 40.78
CA ARG A 19 0.22 -24.52 40.99
C ARG A 19 -0.79 -25.65 41.21
N PRO A 20 -1.93 -25.39 41.86
CA PRO A 20 -2.98 -26.40 42.02
C PRO A 20 -3.71 -26.68 40.70
N PHE A 21 -3.92 -27.95 40.37
CA PHE A 21 -4.63 -28.39 39.15
C PHE A 21 -5.69 -29.45 39.46
N SER A 22 -6.73 -29.52 38.64
CA SER A 22 -7.69 -30.63 38.66
C SER A 22 -7.27 -31.75 37.70
N LEU A 23 -7.87 -32.94 37.84
CA LEU A 23 -7.68 -34.05 36.91
C LEU A 23 -7.96 -33.63 35.44
N VAL A 24 -8.95 -32.78 35.21
CA VAL A 24 -9.33 -32.33 33.86
C VAL A 24 -8.24 -31.45 33.27
N ASP A 25 -7.67 -30.54 34.06
CA ASP A 25 -6.60 -29.64 33.61
C ASP A 25 -5.35 -30.42 33.22
N ILE A 26 -5.00 -31.43 34.01
CA ILE A 26 -3.83 -32.29 33.78
C ILE A 26 -4.04 -33.14 32.53
N CYS A 27 -5.24 -33.69 32.33
CA CYS A 27 -5.58 -34.40 31.09
C CYS A 27 -5.50 -33.47 29.86
N GLY A 28 -5.83 -32.18 30.03
CA GLY A 28 -5.70 -31.17 28.98
C GLY A 28 -4.25 -30.80 28.67
N ALA A 29 -3.38 -30.73 29.68
CA ALA A 29 -1.97 -30.41 29.55
C ALA A 29 -1.14 -31.60 29.03
N LEU A 30 -1.37 -32.80 29.57
CA LEU A 30 -0.67 -34.04 29.25
C LEU A 30 -1.49 -34.92 28.30
N LYS A 31 -1.72 -34.42 27.08
CA LYS A 31 -2.53 -35.10 26.04
C LYS A 31 -1.97 -36.45 25.58
N ASN A 32 -0.71 -36.73 25.91
CA ASN A 32 -0.02 -37.97 25.53
C ASN A 32 -0.44 -39.17 26.38
N HIS A 33 -1.15 -38.95 27.50
CA HIS A 33 -1.56 -39.99 28.43
C HIS A 33 -3.08 -40.06 28.55
N GLY A 34 -3.62 -41.27 28.71
CA GLY A 34 -5.06 -41.46 28.88
C GLY A 34 -5.54 -41.04 30.28
N LYS A 35 -6.78 -40.56 30.38
CA LYS A 35 -7.38 -40.09 31.66
C LYS A 35 -7.25 -41.09 32.82
N THR A 36 -7.41 -42.38 32.53
CA THR A 36 -7.28 -43.44 33.55
C THR A 36 -5.84 -43.60 34.05
N ALA A 37 -4.86 -43.47 33.16
CA ALA A 37 -3.44 -43.54 33.53
C ALA A 37 -3.02 -42.32 34.36
N ILE A 38 -3.51 -41.13 33.99
CA ILE A 38 -3.28 -39.89 34.76
C ILE A 38 -3.95 -39.98 36.14
N SER A 39 -5.21 -40.43 36.22
CA SER A 39 -5.89 -40.60 37.51
C SER A 39 -5.11 -41.54 38.43
N LYS A 40 -4.67 -42.70 37.91
CA LYS A 40 -3.87 -43.65 38.69
C LYS A 40 -2.53 -43.04 39.13
N ALA A 41 -1.85 -42.32 38.24
CA ALA A 41 -0.61 -41.64 38.60
C ALA A 41 -0.80 -40.59 39.70
N LEU A 42 -1.92 -39.86 39.71
CA LEU A 42 -2.23 -38.89 40.77
C LEU A 42 -2.50 -39.58 42.11
N ASP A 43 -3.25 -40.67 42.10
CA ASP A 43 -3.52 -41.44 43.32
C ASP A 43 -2.19 -42.00 43.87
N ASP A 44 -1.36 -42.64 43.02
CA ASP A 44 -0.05 -43.18 43.40
C ASP A 44 0.89 -42.08 43.96
N LEU A 45 0.97 -40.91 43.31
CA LEU A 45 1.82 -39.79 43.74
C LEU A 45 1.30 -39.12 45.03
N SER A 46 -0.02 -39.15 45.24
CA SER A 46 -0.64 -38.62 46.45
C SER A 46 -0.44 -39.55 47.65
N GLU A 47 -0.48 -40.86 47.44
CA GLU A 47 -0.17 -41.86 48.48
C GLU A 47 1.30 -41.78 48.94
N GLU A 48 2.22 -41.53 48.01
CA GLU A 48 3.63 -41.34 48.32
C GLU A 48 3.98 -39.98 48.93
N GLY A 49 3.01 -39.06 48.98
CA GLY A 49 3.19 -37.71 49.53
C GLY A 49 4.11 -36.82 48.69
N LEU A 50 4.21 -37.08 47.37
CA LEU A 50 4.89 -36.20 46.43
C LEU A 50 3.97 -35.06 45.96
N ILE A 51 2.66 -35.34 45.92
CA ILE A 51 1.62 -34.34 45.69
C ILE A 51 0.61 -34.39 46.83
N LYS A 52 -0.03 -33.25 47.12
CA LYS A 52 -1.14 -33.14 48.06
C LYS A 52 -2.44 -33.09 47.29
N GLU A 53 -3.38 -33.96 47.64
CA GLU A 53 -4.74 -33.91 47.14
C GLU A 53 -5.71 -33.26 48.15
N LYS A 54 -6.70 -32.54 47.63
CA LYS A 54 -7.82 -32.03 48.42
C LYS A 54 -9.13 -32.22 47.66
N ALA A 55 -10.08 -32.88 48.29
CA ALA A 55 -11.42 -33.09 47.74
C ALA A 55 -12.34 -31.89 48.03
N TYR A 56 -13.05 -31.45 47.00
CA TYR A 56 -14.11 -30.45 47.04
C TYR A 56 -15.37 -31.05 46.42
N GLY A 57 -16.17 -31.71 47.26
CA GLY A 57 -17.37 -32.43 46.81
C GLY A 57 -17.02 -33.54 45.83
N LYS A 58 -17.46 -33.41 44.56
CA LYS A 58 -17.21 -34.40 43.50
C LYS A 58 -15.87 -34.20 42.76
N GLN A 59 -15.16 -33.10 43.01
CA GLN A 59 -13.91 -32.76 42.32
C GLN A 59 -12.73 -32.85 43.29
N LYS A 60 -11.55 -33.22 42.77
CA LYS A 60 -10.28 -33.21 43.50
C LYS A 60 -9.32 -32.21 42.87
N VAL A 61 -8.56 -31.52 43.72
CA VAL A 61 -7.46 -30.63 43.32
C VAL A 61 -6.17 -31.21 43.87
N TYR A 62 -5.14 -31.20 43.04
CA TYR A 62 -3.82 -31.73 43.33
C TYR A 62 -2.79 -30.60 43.24
N VAL A 63 -1.76 -30.62 44.08
CA VAL A 63 -0.64 -29.67 44.04
C VAL A 63 0.65 -30.37 44.44
N TYR A 64 1.80 -29.94 43.91
CA TYR A 64 3.10 -30.43 44.36
C TYR A 64 3.29 -30.15 45.85
N ASP A 65 3.86 -31.11 46.60
CA ASP A 65 4.11 -30.88 48.02
C ASP A 65 5.26 -29.89 48.23
N GLN A 66 4.90 -28.67 48.64
CA GLN A 66 5.86 -27.59 48.92
C GLN A 66 6.88 -27.95 50.00
N THR A 67 6.63 -28.97 50.83
CA THR A 67 7.62 -29.42 51.83
C THR A 67 8.86 -30.08 51.19
N LYS A 68 8.77 -30.48 49.93
CA LYS A 68 9.89 -31.04 49.15
C LYS A 68 10.78 -29.96 48.54
N LEU A 69 10.33 -28.71 48.55
CA LEU A 69 11.11 -27.57 48.06
C LEU A 69 12.10 -27.10 49.12
N PRO A 70 13.27 -26.56 48.72
CA PRO A 70 14.24 -26.01 49.65
C PRO A 70 13.62 -24.87 50.46
N LEU A 71 14.03 -24.78 51.74
CA LEU A 71 13.65 -23.68 52.62
C LEU A 71 14.27 -22.38 52.12
N PHE A 72 13.49 -21.31 52.17
CA PHE A 72 13.93 -19.99 51.73
C PHE A 72 14.95 -19.39 52.71
N ASP A 73 16.09 -18.90 52.20
CA ASP A 73 16.98 -17.98 52.93
C ASP A 73 16.60 -16.53 52.59
N GLU A 74 16.25 -15.76 53.62
CA GLU A 74 15.87 -14.36 53.49
C GLU A 74 17.00 -13.50 52.89
N ASN A 75 18.26 -13.89 53.10
CA ASN A 75 19.41 -13.20 52.50
C ASN A 75 19.54 -13.47 51.00
N GLU A 76 19.29 -14.70 50.56
CA GLU A 76 19.27 -15.05 49.14
C GLU A 76 18.12 -14.35 48.41
N LEU A 77 16.94 -14.26 49.04
CA LEU A 77 15.81 -13.53 48.48
C LEU A 77 16.16 -12.05 48.26
N ARG A 78 16.72 -11.38 49.27
CA ARG A 78 17.15 -9.97 49.14
C ARG A 78 18.21 -9.78 48.05
N LYS A 79 19.14 -10.73 47.90
CA LYS A 79 20.13 -10.70 46.81
C LYS A 79 19.47 -10.83 45.44
N MET A 80 18.52 -11.76 45.28
CA MET A 80 17.79 -11.93 44.02
C MET A 80 16.92 -10.72 43.68
N GLU A 81 16.27 -10.10 44.67
CA GLU A 81 15.51 -8.86 44.49
C GLU A 81 16.42 -7.71 44.02
N ALA A 82 17.58 -7.55 44.64
CA ALA A 82 18.57 -6.55 44.22
C ALA A 82 19.08 -6.81 42.79
N GLN A 83 19.36 -8.07 42.45
CA GLN A 83 19.75 -8.46 41.09
C GLN A 83 18.63 -8.19 40.09
N GLY A 84 17.39 -8.50 40.43
CA GLY A 84 16.22 -8.23 39.58
C GLY A 84 16.02 -6.74 39.33
N ALA A 85 16.18 -5.92 40.37
CA ALA A 85 16.12 -4.46 40.24
C ALA A 85 17.24 -3.94 39.33
N ASN A 86 18.48 -4.40 39.52
CA ASN A 86 19.62 -3.99 38.68
C ASN A 86 19.42 -4.40 37.21
N LEU A 87 19.05 -5.66 36.96
CA LEU A 87 18.78 -6.16 35.61
C LEU A 87 17.63 -5.42 34.94
N SER A 88 16.60 -5.02 35.70
CA SER A 88 15.50 -4.22 35.15
C SER A 88 15.97 -2.81 34.73
N VAL A 89 16.91 -2.21 35.47
CA VAL A 89 17.51 -0.91 35.10
C VAL A 89 18.36 -1.07 33.84
N GLU A 90 19.25 -2.07 33.81
CA GLU A 90 20.10 -2.36 32.65
C GLU A 90 19.26 -2.63 31.39
N LEU A 91 18.18 -3.41 31.52
CA LEU A 91 17.25 -3.69 30.42
C LEU A 91 16.60 -2.41 29.90
N ALA A 92 16.16 -1.51 30.79
CA ALA A 92 15.54 -0.24 30.40
C ALA A 92 16.54 0.67 29.67
N GLU A 93 17.80 0.72 30.13
CA GLU A 93 18.86 1.48 29.47
C GLU A 93 19.19 0.92 28.09
N GLU A 94 19.33 -0.40 27.96
CA GLU A 94 19.66 -1.03 26.68
C GLU A 94 18.52 -0.91 25.67
N GLN A 95 17.26 -1.00 26.12
CA GLN A 95 16.09 -0.71 25.29
C GLN A 95 16.08 0.74 24.80
N LYS A 96 16.51 1.70 25.64
CA LYS A 96 16.62 3.10 25.24
C LYS A 96 17.71 3.30 24.18
N LYS A 97 18.89 2.68 24.35
CA LYS A 97 19.97 2.72 23.35
C LYS A 97 19.52 2.12 22.03
N LEU A 98 18.86 0.96 22.07
CA LEU A 98 18.34 0.28 20.88
C LEU A 98 17.37 1.19 20.11
N LYS A 99 16.42 1.84 20.80
CA LYS A 99 15.51 2.80 20.16
C LYS A 99 16.25 3.93 19.46
N SER A 100 17.24 4.52 20.12
CA SER A 100 18.07 5.59 19.53
C SER A 100 18.78 5.13 18.26
N VAL A 101 19.44 3.96 18.30
CA VAL A 101 20.17 3.41 17.16
C VAL A 101 19.23 3.06 16.01
N VAL A 102 18.03 2.53 16.30
CA VAL A 102 17.01 2.23 15.28
C VAL A 102 16.50 3.51 14.61
N GLU A 103 16.30 4.58 15.37
CA GLU A 103 15.90 5.89 14.82
C GLU A 103 17.00 6.50 13.94
N GLU A 104 18.26 6.42 14.36
CA GLU A 104 19.41 6.86 13.56
C GLU A 104 19.55 6.04 12.28
N LEU A 105 19.43 4.71 12.38
CA LEU A 105 19.47 3.83 11.23
C LEU A 105 18.35 4.18 10.25
N LYS A 106 17.12 4.34 10.73
CA LYS A 106 15.97 4.74 9.90
C LYS A 106 16.22 6.09 9.21
N LYS A 107 16.81 7.05 9.90
CA LYS A 107 17.15 8.36 9.32
C LYS A 107 18.16 8.20 8.18
N VAL A 108 19.21 7.41 8.39
CA VAL A 108 20.26 7.18 7.39
C VAL A 108 19.77 6.34 6.20
N THR A 109 18.93 5.33 6.44
CA THR A 109 18.40 4.46 5.38
C THR A 109 17.17 5.02 4.66
N SER A 110 16.56 6.09 5.17
CA SER A 110 15.44 6.77 4.49
C SER A 110 15.87 7.57 3.26
N SER A 111 17.15 7.85 3.10
CA SER A 111 17.73 8.44 1.89
C SER A 111 18.30 7.37 0.97
N LEU A 112 18.29 7.64 -0.33
CA LEU A 112 19.03 6.87 -1.32
C LEU A 112 20.48 6.68 -0.85
N THR A 113 20.98 5.46 -1.00
CA THR A 113 22.42 5.24 -0.84
C THR A 113 23.16 6.06 -1.89
N LYS A 114 24.43 6.40 -1.61
CA LYS A 114 25.25 7.17 -2.55
C LYS A 114 25.28 6.55 -3.95
N GLU A 115 25.38 5.23 -4.03
CA GLU A 115 25.41 4.49 -5.29
C GLU A 115 24.08 4.58 -6.06
N GLU A 116 22.94 4.49 -5.35
CA GLU A 116 21.62 4.63 -5.96
C GLU A 116 21.38 6.07 -6.44
N ALA A 117 21.77 7.06 -5.64
CA ALA A 117 21.70 8.47 -6.01
C ALA A 117 22.56 8.78 -7.24
N GLU A 118 23.78 8.22 -7.34
CA GLU A 118 24.65 8.37 -8.50
C GLU A 118 24.04 7.74 -9.76
N LYS A 119 23.46 6.54 -9.65
CA LYS A 119 22.74 5.89 -10.77
C LYS A 119 21.53 6.71 -11.23
N GLU A 120 20.73 7.23 -10.30
CA GLU A 120 19.57 8.05 -10.62
C GLU A 120 19.98 9.37 -11.28
N LEU A 121 21.06 10.00 -10.81
CA LEU A 121 21.62 11.21 -11.40
C LEU A 121 22.06 10.97 -12.85
N ILE A 122 22.73 9.86 -13.14
CA ILE A 122 23.10 9.46 -14.51
C ILE A 122 21.84 9.34 -15.38
N GLN A 123 20.82 8.61 -14.93
CA GLN A 123 19.58 8.43 -15.70
C GLN A 123 18.83 9.74 -15.95
N VAL A 124 18.74 10.61 -14.93
CA VAL A 124 18.09 11.91 -15.04
C VAL A 124 18.86 12.80 -16.02
N ASN A 125 20.20 12.81 -15.99
CA ASN A 125 21.01 13.57 -16.94
C ASN A 125 20.85 13.06 -18.37
N GLU A 126 20.80 11.75 -18.59
CA GLU A 126 20.53 11.18 -19.92
C GLU A 126 19.16 11.61 -20.45
N LYS A 127 18.12 11.53 -19.62
CA LYS A 127 16.76 12.00 -19.98
C LYS A 127 16.76 13.49 -20.27
N LEU A 128 17.42 14.29 -19.43
CA LEU A 128 17.54 15.74 -19.61
C LEU A 128 18.22 16.08 -20.94
N ASN A 129 19.29 15.37 -21.28
CA ASN A 129 20.02 15.57 -22.53
C ASN A 129 19.17 15.23 -23.75
N LYS A 130 18.41 14.13 -23.69
CA LYS A 130 17.46 13.75 -24.76
C LYS A 130 16.38 14.82 -24.95
N VAL A 131 15.72 15.24 -23.87
CA VAL A 131 14.68 16.29 -23.91
C VAL A 131 15.26 17.62 -24.41
N LYS A 132 16.45 18.00 -23.95
CA LYS A 132 17.13 19.21 -24.44
C LYS A 132 17.41 19.13 -25.93
N ALA A 133 17.92 18.00 -26.42
CA ALA A 133 18.19 17.80 -27.85
C ALA A 133 16.91 17.88 -28.68
N GLU A 134 15.82 17.24 -28.24
CA GLU A 134 14.50 17.33 -28.88
C GLU A 134 13.98 18.77 -28.91
N VAL A 135 14.06 19.49 -27.79
CA VAL A 135 13.65 20.90 -27.72
C VAL A 135 14.48 21.77 -28.66
N THR A 136 15.81 21.56 -28.73
CA THR A 136 16.66 22.30 -29.67
C THR A 136 16.32 21.99 -31.13
N ALA A 137 16.03 20.73 -31.46
CA ALA A 137 15.63 20.31 -32.80
C ALA A 137 14.24 20.81 -33.19
N LEU A 138 13.32 20.97 -32.22
CA LEU A 138 12.02 21.58 -32.45
C LEU A 138 12.15 23.10 -32.66
N LYS A 139 12.98 23.77 -31.86
CA LYS A 139 13.24 25.21 -32.01
C LYS A 139 13.94 25.56 -33.33
N SER A 140 14.81 24.69 -33.84
CA SER A 140 15.48 24.94 -35.13
C SER A 140 14.55 24.82 -36.34
N LYS A 141 13.39 24.15 -36.21
CA LYS A 141 12.37 24.04 -37.26
C LYS A 141 11.54 25.33 -37.45
N GLY A 142 11.75 26.35 -36.62
CA GLY A 142 11.10 27.66 -36.73
C GLY A 142 10.39 28.08 -35.43
N PRO A 143 9.92 29.32 -35.36
CA PRO A 143 9.11 29.78 -34.23
C PRO A 143 7.82 28.95 -34.16
N GLY A 144 7.58 28.30 -33.02
CA GLY A 144 6.34 27.58 -32.78
C GLY A 144 5.15 28.54 -32.86
N ILE A 145 4.06 28.09 -33.47
CA ILE A 145 2.81 28.85 -33.51
C ILE A 145 2.26 28.88 -32.09
N THR A 146 2.03 30.09 -31.54
CA THR A 146 1.41 30.20 -30.22
C THR A 146 -0.06 29.81 -30.31
N GLU A 147 -0.62 29.36 -29.19
CA GLU A 147 -2.05 29.03 -29.13
C GLU A 147 -2.92 30.26 -29.50
N ALA A 148 -2.47 31.47 -29.16
CA ALA A 148 -3.14 32.72 -29.51
C ALA A 148 -3.12 32.98 -31.03
N ASP A 149 -1.97 32.76 -31.68
CA ASP A 149 -1.84 32.93 -33.14
C ASP A 149 -2.73 31.93 -33.89
N LEU A 150 -2.73 30.66 -33.45
CA LEU A 150 -3.56 29.62 -34.05
C LEU A 150 -5.06 29.95 -33.92
N ARG A 151 -5.50 30.43 -32.74
CA ARG A 151 -6.88 30.86 -32.52
C ARG A 151 -7.26 32.02 -33.43
N SER A 152 -6.42 33.06 -33.49
CA SER A 152 -6.66 34.25 -34.34
C SER A 152 -6.80 33.88 -35.82
N VAL A 153 -5.89 33.05 -36.35
CA VAL A 153 -5.94 32.59 -37.75
C VAL A 153 -7.17 31.72 -38.00
N SER A 154 -7.51 30.82 -37.08
CA SER A 154 -8.69 29.94 -37.20
C SER A 154 -10.00 30.74 -37.18
N GLU A 155 -10.10 31.73 -36.31
CA GLU A 155 -11.24 32.63 -36.27
C GLU A 155 -11.35 33.50 -37.52
N GLY A 156 -10.22 34.03 -38.00
CA GLY A 156 -10.14 34.77 -39.26
C GLY A 156 -10.62 33.92 -40.44
N ARG A 157 -10.12 32.68 -40.57
CA ARG A 157 -10.55 31.71 -41.59
C ARG A 157 -12.06 31.48 -41.51
N ARG A 158 -12.59 31.21 -40.31
CA ARG A 158 -14.02 30.96 -40.09
C ARG A 158 -14.87 32.18 -40.50
N LYS A 159 -14.46 33.39 -40.11
CA LYS A 159 -15.15 34.63 -40.49
C LYS A 159 -15.18 34.82 -42.01
N MET A 160 -14.04 34.65 -42.69
CA MET A 160 -13.96 34.84 -44.14
C MET A 160 -14.78 33.80 -44.92
N ILE A 161 -14.77 32.54 -44.49
CA ILE A 161 -15.62 31.49 -45.09
C ILE A 161 -17.10 31.79 -44.91
N ASN A 162 -17.51 32.26 -43.72
CA ASN A 162 -18.90 32.64 -43.47
C ASN A 162 -19.35 33.83 -44.32
N GLU A 163 -18.49 34.85 -44.45
CA GLU A 163 -18.75 36.00 -45.32
C GLU A 163 -18.85 35.60 -46.79
N TRP A 164 -17.98 34.72 -47.27
CA TRP A 164 -18.07 34.18 -48.64
C TRP A 164 -19.39 33.45 -48.87
N LYS A 165 -19.77 32.50 -47.99
CA LYS A 165 -21.06 31.79 -48.07
C LYS A 165 -22.26 32.76 -48.06
N LYS A 166 -22.24 33.75 -47.16
CA LYS A 166 -23.31 34.75 -47.03
C LYS A 166 -23.43 35.60 -48.29
N ARG A 167 -22.32 36.11 -48.81
CA ARG A 167 -22.29 36.97 -50.01
C ARG A 167 -22.70 36.19 -51.25
N LYS A 168 -22.20 34.95 -51.45
CA LYS A 168 -22.64 34.07 -52.55
C LYS A 168 -24.15 33.85 -52.51
N ARG A 169 -24.71 33.54 -51.33
CA ARG A 169 -26.16 33.36 -51.16
C ARG A 169 -26.96 34.62 -51.50
N ILE A 170 -26.53 35.79 -51.02
CA ILE A 170 -27.22 37.06 -51.32
C ILE A 170 -27.18 37.36 -52.81
N ALA A 171 -26.01 37.25 -53.44
CA ALA A 171 -25.85 37.48 -54.88
C ALA A 171 -26.74 36.53 -55.69
N MET A 172 -26.74 35.23 -55.36
CA MET A 172 -27.58 34.25 -56.05
C MET A 172 -29.07 34.52 -55.86
N ASN A 173 -29.52 34.89 -54.65
CA ASN A 173 -30.92 35.26 -54.41
C ASN A 173 -31.35 36.47 -55.25
N ILE A 174 -30.47 37.48 -55.41
CA ILE A 174 -30.75 38.65 -56.26
C ILE A 174 -30.85 38.22 -57.72
N ILE A 175 -29.92 37.40 -58.20
CA ILE A 175 -29.94 36.89 -59.57
C ILE A 175 -31.21 36.07 -59.82
N ASP A 176 -31.62 35.23 -58.87
CA ASP A 176 -32.85 34.44 -58.97
C ASP A 176 -34.09 35.35 -59.07
N ALA A 177 -34.20 36.37 -58.21
CA ALA A 177 -35.30 37.33 -58.24
C ALA A 177 -35.37 38.12 -59.56
N VAL A 178 -34.22 38.51 -60.13
CA VAL A 178 -34.19 39.19 -61.44
C VAL A 178 -34.55 38.22 -62.57
N ALA A 179 -34.04 36.97 -62.50
CA ALA A 179 -34.29 35.95 -63.51
C ALA A 179 -35.76 35.57 -63.65
N GLU A 180 -36.58 35.69 -62.59
CA GLU A 180 -38.04 35.46 -62.64
C GLU A 180 -38.75 36.34 -63.68
N SER A 181 -38.22 37.53 -63.94
CA SER A 181 -38.77 38.49 -64.91
C SER A 181 -37.95 38.59 -66.22
N TYR A 182 -36.86 37.80 -66.33
CA TYR A 182 -35.94 37.89 -67.46
C TYR A 182 -36.39 36.96 -68.61
N PRO A 183 -36.33 37.41 -69.88
CA PRO A 183 -36.81 36.64 -71.03
C PRO A 183 -35.95 35.42 -71.40
N SER A 184 -34.89 35.11 -70.66
CA SER A 184 -33.91 34.05 -70.97
C SER A 184 -33.43 33.33 -69.72
N SER A 185 -32.61 32.29 -69.87
CA SER A 185 -32.13 31.49 -68.74
C SER A 185 -31.25 32.28 -67.77
N LYS A 186 -31.24 31.87 -66.48
CA LYS A 186 -30.35 32.43 -65.44
C LYS A 186 -28.87 32.46 -65.85
N LYS A 187 -28.41 31.43 -66.56
CA LYS A 187 -27.02 31.34 -67.03
C LYS A 187 -26.71 32.40 -68.09
N GLN A 188 -27.65 32.65 -69.00
CA GLN A 188 -27.52 33.71 -70.00
C GLN A 188 -27.54 35.08 -69.33
N LEU A 189 -28.43 35.31 -68.36
CA LEU A 189 -28.46 36.55 -67.56
C LEU A 189 -27.12 36.84 -66.86
N MET A 190 -26.54 35.83 -66.19
CA MET A 190 -25.24 35.98 -65.54
C MET A 190 -24.12 36.26 -66.55
N SER A 191 -24.14 35.61 -67.72
CA SER A 191 -23.19 35.88 -68.81
C SER A 191 -23.35 37.30 -69.39
N ASP A 192 -24.58 37.76 -69.61
CA ASP A 192 -24.89 39.07 -70.21
C ASP A 192 -24.47 40.23 -69.27
N ILE A 193 -24.56 40.02 -67.95
CA ILE A 193 -24.15 40.99 -66.92
C ILE A 193 -22.66 40.86 -66.56
N GLY A 194 -21.98 39.80 -67.01
CA GLY A 194 -20.56 39.56 -66.74
C GLY A 194 -20.28 39.05 -65.31
N ILE A 195 -21.19 38.26 -64.74
CA ILE A 195 -21.00 37.61 -63.44
C ILE A 195 -20.31 36.26 -63.63
N GLU A 196 -19.12 36.11 -63.06
CA GLU A 196 -18.38 34.84 -62.99
C GLU A 196 -18.68 34.14 -61.66
N THR A 197 -18.95 32.83 -61.71
CA THR A 197 -19.20 32.03 -60.50
C THR A 197 -17.90 31.47 -59.93
N ASP A 198 -17.91 31.06 -58.65
CA ASP A 198 -16.73 30.43 -58.04
C ASP A 198 -16.30 29.20 -58.86
N GLU A 199 -17.27 28.47 -59.40
CA GLU A 199 -17.09 27.32 -60.27
C GLU A 199 -16.41 27.70 -61.61
N ASP A 200 -16.73 28.86 -62.19
CA ASP A 200 -16.08 29.38 -63.40
C ASP A 200 -14.62 29.78 -63.14
N CYS A 201 -14.32 30.26 -61.93
CA CYS A 201 -12.96 30.57 -61.49
C CYS A 201 -12.18 29.34 -60.96
N GLY A 202 -12.79 28.15 -60.94
CA GLY A 202 -12.16 26.92 -60.45
C GLY A 202 -11.94 26.88 -58.92
N VAL A 203 -12.69 27.67 -58.16
CA VAL A 203 -12.55 27.77 -56.70
C VAL A 203 -13.76 27.14 -56.01
N SER A 204 -13.53 26.38 -54.94
CA SER A 204 -14.59 25.83 -54.09
C SER A 204 -14.45 26.35 -52.67
N ILE A 205 -15.59 26.56 -52.00
CA ILE A 205 -15.61 27.01 -50.61
C ILE A 205 -15.02 25.88 -49.75
N PRO A 206 -13.93 26.13 -49.02
CA PRO A 206 -13.34 25.13 -48.14
C PRO A 206 -14.32 24.71 -47.05
N ASN A 207 -14.28 23.42 -46.69
CA ASN A 207 -14.99 22.90 -45.52
C ASN A 207 -14.48 23.56 -44.22
#